data_AF-A0A9P9W9R3-F1
#
_entry.id   AF-A0A9P9W9R3-F1
#
_cell.length_a   1.000
_cell.length_b   1.000
_cell.length_c   1.000
_cell.angle_alpha   90.00
_cell.angle_beta   90.00
_cell.angle_gamma   90.00
#
_symmetry.space_group_name_H-M   'P 1'
#
loop_
_entity.id
_entity.type
_entity.pdbx_description
1 polymer ?
#
loop_
_entity_poly.entity_id
_entity_poly.type
_entity_poly.pdbx_seq_one_letter_code
_entity_poly.pdbx_strand_id
1 'polypeptide(L)'
;MTRPMQSVVSSFDPWSFFTRPSSSAPQAQPATPAPAAVTSSTFYETVHALAVVMLVFGGSIFRPLTIKPTVGIVAAALSTMIVSYLTFFSEMAWPWLLQAFNLARSILVTAWFKGPWVFGPIVWDFCCSLFRVVLAPSPVFWILLTLYIIFSVRWYYHAYLDLGRGGTPPNAWGCWRIFRLKLVTRLFIDVFSPPRVPPLTDPYRGRLFGLPKRDGPRATVLGVAPQRQSDQKASPSTALRLNQMLQDIANEFPEQLTIDQSYLEGHLPALKRRLGADEVAGKPGTPAEFGGEIAHIHLLDGGSAHFVLSPEDVRTVIETGYGERHPLATNWFVWRWWHHYFRKQRFPVPETTCFIYAPRHQGELDAVRKIAEAAAWWATKGKAYPVTIDTYPMAPAPASA
;
A
#
# COMPACT_ATOMS: atom_id res chain seq x y z
N MET A 1 4.02 10.62 58.75
CA MET A 1 5.48 10.81 58.73
C MET A 1 6.07 9.82 57.74
N THR A 2 6.57 10.29 56.59
CA THR A 2 7.90 9.98 55.98
C THR A 2 7.93 10.44 54.52
N ARG A 3 9.09 10.99 54.13
CA ARG A 3 9.44 11.69 52.89
C ARG A 3 9.72 10.73 51.71
N PRO A 4 9.79 11.25 50.47
CA PRO A 4 9.94 10.48 49.23
C PRO A 4 11.41 10.19 48.88
N MET A 5 11.64 9.22 47.98
CA MET A 5 12.97 8.88 47.45
C MET A 5 13.04 9.20 45.95
N GLN A 6 14.07 9.97 45.57
CA GLN A 6 14.42 10.36 44.19
C GLN A 6 15.45 9.39 43.57
N SER A 7 15.31 9.23 42.25
CA SER A 7 16.30 9.07 41.17
C SER A 7 17.56 8.20 41.32
N VAL A 8 17.77 7.34 40.31
CA VAL A 8 19.07 7.21 39.63
C VAL A 8 18.84 7.14 38.12
N VAL A 9 19.50 8.06 37.42
CA VAL A 9 19.61 8.18 35.96
C VAL A 9 20.89 7.47 35.53
N SER A 10 20.84 6.63 34.49
CA SER A 10 22.05 6.26 33.74
C SER A 10 21.88 6.64 32.26
N SER A 11 22.81 7.48 31.81
CA SER A 11 22.94 8.01 30.46
C SER A 11 23.60 6.98 29.54
N PHE A 12 22.95 6.67 28.41
CA PHE A 12 23.57 5.94 27.31
C PHE A 12 23.59 6.86 26.08
N ASP A 13 24.78 7.14 25.58
CA ASP A 13 25.06 8.03 24.45
C ASP A 13 25.22 7.20 23.16
N PRO A 14 24.31 7.29 22.17
CA PRO A 14 24.33 6.41 21.01
C PRO A 14 25.20 6.90 19.82
N TRP A 15 26.07 7.89 19.99
CA TRP A 15 26.78 8.53 18.86
C TRP A 15 28.22 8.06 18.55
N SER A 16 28.62 6.84 18.92
CA SER A 16 30.04 6.43 18.85
C SER A 16 30.41 5.35 17.81
N PHE A 17 29.69 5.20 16.69
CA PHE A 17 30.14 4.31 15.61
C PHE A 17 29.86 4.86 14.20
N PHE A 18 30.72 5.76 13.72
CA PHE A 18 30.93 6.00 12.29
C PHE A 18 32.43 6.06 11.99
N THR A 19 32.98 4.99 11.44
CA THR A 19 34.23 5.03 10.66
C THR A 19 34.04 4.24 9.36
N ARG A 20 34.39 4.90 8.25
CA ARG A 20 34.38 4.43 6.86
C ARG A 20 35.69 3.66 6.58
N PRO A 21 35.75 2.81 5.53
CA PRO A 21 36.52 3.22 4.32
C PRO A 21 35.94 2.67 2.98
N SER A 22 35.84 3.50 1.92
CA SER A 22 36.67 3.55 0.68
C SER A 22 36.49 2.35 -0.29
N SER A 23 35.73 2.49 -1.40
CA SER A 23 36.14 2.88 -2.77
C SER A 23 36.88 1.80 -3.60
N SER A 24 36.25 1.32 -4.67
CA SER A 24 36.92 0.91 -5.93
C SER A 24 35.91 0.82 -7.08
N ALA A 25 36.23 1.48 -8.19
CA ALA A 25 35.48 1.52 -9.45
C ALA A 25 36.04 0.48 -10.48
N PRO A 26 35.63 0.45 -11.76
CA PRO A 26 34.98 -0.71 -12.40
C PRO A 26 35.88 -1.50 -13.36
N GLN A 27 35.61 -2.80 -13.54
CA GLN A 27 36.29 -3.65 -14.53
C GLN A 27 35.46 -3.83 -15.81
N ALA A 28 36.16 -3.68 -16.94
CA ALA A 28 35.63 -3.68 -18.31
C ALA A 28 35.38 -5.10 -18.87
N GLN A 29 34.38 -5.20 -19.77
CA GLN A 29 34.02 -6.39 -20.54
C GLN A 29 34.96 -6.60 -21.75
N PRO A 30 35.28 -7.85 -22.13
CA PRO A 30 35.80 -8.18 -23.45
C PRO A 30 34.69 -8.56 -24.44
N ALA A 31 34.92 -8.20 -25.71
CA ALA A 31 34.00 -8.32 -26.84
C ALA A 31 33.73 -9.76 -27.30
N THR A 32 32.49 -10.01 -27.72
CA THR A 32 32.00 -11.24 -28.38
C THR A 32 32.30 -11.25 -29.88
N PRO A 33 32.81 -12.35 -30.47
CA PRO A 33 32.80 -12.56 -31.90
C PRO A 33 31.47 -13.17 -32.38
N ALA A 34 31.03 -12.78 -33.57
CA ALA A 34 29.78 -13.20 -34.19
C ALA A 34 29.78 -14.69 -34.60
N PRO A 35 28.65 -15.43 -34.44
CA PRO A 35 28.53 -16.77 -34.98
C PRO A 35 28.12 -16.75 -36.46
N ALA A 36 28.89 -17.48 -37.27
CA ALA A 36 28.57 -17.80 -38.65
C ALA A 36 27.31 -18.68 -38.75
N ALA A 37 26.44 -18.39 -39.71
CA ALA A 37 25.25 -19.16 -40.01
C ALA A 37 25.62 -20.55 -40.55
N VAL A 38 25.20 -21.60 -39.85
CA VAL A 38 25.23 -22.99 -40.36
C VAL A 38 23.79 -23.40 -40.65
N THR A 39 23.52 -23.66 -41.92
CA THR A 39 22.21 -24.09 -42.46
C THR A 39 21.91 -25.54 -42.08
N SER A 40 20.65 -25.82 -41.78
CA SER A 40 20.11 -27.07 -41.22
C SER A 40 20.09 -28.30 -42.15
N SER A 41 20.83 -28.31 -43.27
CA SER A 41 20.81 -29.43 -44.24
C SER A 41 21.96 -30.42 -44.08
N THR A 42 23.04 -30.09 -43.35
CA THR A 42 24.23 -30.96 -43.27
C THR A 42 24.19 -32.00 -42.15
N PHE A 43 23.30 -31.88 -41.15
CA PHE A 43 23.22 -32.83 -40.04
C PHE A 43 22.47 -34.13 -40.42
N TYR A 44 21.39 -34.03 -41.19
CA TYR A 44 20.60 -35.19 -41.60
C TYR A 44 21.31 -36.07 -42.64
N GLU A 45 22.05 -35.47 -43.57
CA GLU A 45 22.83 -36.23 -44.57
C GLU A 45 24.02 -36.96 -43.94
N THR A 46 24.66 -36.37 -42.91
CA THR A 46 25.80 -36.99 -42.23
C THR A 46 25.37 -38.18 -41.34
N VAL A 47 24.19 -38.11 -40.71
CA VAL A 47 23.66 -39.18 -39.85
C VAL A 47 23.12 -40.37 -40.66
N HIS A 48 22.50 -40.14 -41.82
CA HIS A 48 22.10 -41.24 -42.71
C HIS A 48 23.29 -41.90 -43.43
N ALA A 49 24.32 -41.14 -43.82
CA ALA A 49 25.55 -41.72 -44.37
C ALA A 49 26.29 -42.61 -43.35
N LEU A 50 26.34 -42.21 -42.07
CA LEU A 50 26.94 -43.01 -41.00
C LEU A 50 26.14 -44.28 -40.66
N ALA A 51 24.80 -44.22 -40.70
CA ALA A 51 23.95 -45.37 -40.42
C ALA A 51 24.02 -46.44 -41.54
N VAL A 52 24.13 -46.02 -42.80
CA VAL A 52 24.27 -46.94 -43.95
C VAL A 52 25.67 -47.55 -44.02
N VAL A 53 26.73 -46.80 -43.68
CA VAL A 53 28.09 -47.35 -43.58
C VAL A 53 28.21 -48.37 -42.45
N MET A 54 27.52 -48.16 -41.31
CA MET A 54 27.50 -49.12 -40.19
C MET A 54 26.74 -50.42 -40.52
N LEU A 55 25.68 -50.36 -41.33
CA LEU A 55 24.88 -51.53 -41.72
C LEU A 55 25.49 -52.33 -42.88
N VAL A 56 26.19 -51.68 -43.81
CA VAL A 56 26.80 -52.33 -44.98
C VAL A 56 28.17 -52.95 -44.66
N PHE A 57 28.97 -52.37 -43.75
CA PHE A 57 30.27 -52.93 -43.34
C PHE A 57 30.20 -53.91 -42.15
N GLY A 58 29.05 -54.03 -41.48
CA GLY A 58 28.85 -54.95 -40.35
C GLY A 58 28.71 -56.43 -40.72
N GLY A 59 28.60 -56.77 -42.01
CA GLY A 59 28.30 -58.14 -42.49
C GLY A 59 29.46 -58.90 -43.11
N SER A 60 30.65 -58.32 -43.25
CA SER A 60 31.75 -58.98 -43.98
C SER A 60 33.11 -58.53 -43.45
N ILE A 61 33.52 -59.07 -42.30
CA ILE A 61 34.90 -59.46 -41.92
C ILE A 61 34.73 -60.23 -40.59
N PHE A 62 34.49 -61.54 -40.70
CA PHE A 62 34.60 -62.44 -39.55
C PHE A 62 36.09 -62.72 -39.29
N ARG A 63 36.63 -62.06 -38.26
CA ARG A 63 37.61 -62.69 -37.36
C ARG A 63 37.06 -62.51 -35.93
N PRO A 64 37.23 -63.50 -35.03
CA PRO A 64 36.65 -63.41 -33.70
C PRO A 64 37.46 -62.40 -32.89
N LEU A 65 37.12 -61.12 -32.97
CA LEU A 65 37.53 -60.15 -31.98
C LEU A 65 36.59 -60.30 -30.78
N THR A 66 37.18 -60.69 -29.65
CA THR A 66 36.61 -60.55 -28.32
C THR A 66 36.20 -59.09 -28.11
N ILE A 67 34.92 -58.79 -28.35
CA ILE A 67 34.31 -57.51 -28.00
C ILE A 67 34.45 -57.37 -26.49
N LYS A 68 35.27 -56.42 -26.03
CA LYS A 68 35.42 -56.12 -24.61
C LYS A 68 34.02 -55.83 -24.03
N PRO A 69 33.65 -56.42 -22.88
CA PRO A 69 32.31 -56.29 -22.28
C PRO A 69 31.87 -54.83 -22.04
N THR A 70 32.82 -53.90 -21.98
CA THR A 70 32.57 -52.46 -21.89
C THR A 70 31.83 -51.85 -23.08
N VAL A 71 32.01 -52.35 -24.31
CA VAL A 71 31.30 -51.80 -25.50
C VAL A 71 29.83 -52.23 -25.51
N GLY A 72 29.54 -53.47 -25.11
CA GLY A 72 28.16 -53.96 -24.97
C GLY A 72 27.37 -53.24 -23.88
N ILE A 73 28.01 -52.91 -22.76
CA ILE A 73 27.40 -52.17 -21.65
C ILE A 73 27.05 -50.73 -22.07
N VAL A 74 27.95 -50.05 -22.80
CA VAL A 74 27.71 -48.68 -23.29
C VAL A 74 26.58 -48.67 -24.33
N ALA A 75 26.53 -49.64 -25.23
CA ALA A 75 25.44 -49.76 -26.21
C ALA A 75 24.08 -50.04 -25.55
N ALA A 76 24.03 -50.89 -24.52
CA ALA A 76 22.80 -51.18 -23.76
C ALA A 76 22.35 -49.98 -22.90
N ALA A 77 23.29 -49.21 -22.33
CA ALA A 77 22.99 -47.99 -21.61
C ALA A 77 22.45 -46.88 -22.53
N LEU A 78 23.01 -46.76 -23.74
CA LEU A 78 22.52 -45.82 -24.76
C LEU A 78 21.14 -46.22 -25.27
N SER A 79 20.88 -47.51 -25.51
CA SER A 79 19.57 -47.97 -25.98
C SER A 79 18.48 -47.78 -24.92
N THR A 80 18.78 -48.04 -23.64
CA THR A 80 17.85 -47.78 -22.53
C THR A 80 17.61 -46.29 -22.31
N MET A 81 18.65 -45.44 -22.38
CA MET A 81 18.47 -43.98 -22.33
C MET A 81 17.63 -43.44 -23.49
N ILE A 82 17.85 -43.93 -24.71
CA ILE A 82 17.06 -43.52 -25.89
C ILE A 82 15.60 -43.96 -25.72
N VAL A 83 15.34 -45.19 -25.27
CA VAL A 83 13.98 -45.68 -25.02
C VAL A 83 13.29 -44.88 -23.91
N SER A 84 14.00 -44.57 -22.80
CA SER A 84 13.47 -43.73 -21.71
C SER A 84 13.20 -42.29 -22.17
N TYR A 85 14.04 -41.73 -23.03
CA TYR A 85 13.84 -40.39 -23.58
C TYR A 85 12.67 -40.35 -24.57
N LEU A 86 12.53 -41.38 -25.42
CA LEU A 86 11.42 -41.51 -26.36
C LEU A 86 10.10 -41.77 -25.64
N THR A 87 10.08 -42.57 -24.57
CA THR A 87 8.89 -42.79 -23.72
C THR A 87 8.52 -41.54 -22.93
N PHE A 88 9.50 -40.81 -22.37
CA PHE A 88 9.25 -39.50 -21.76
C PHE A 88 8.65 -38.51 -22.77
N PHE A 89 9.18 -38.48 -24.00
CA PHE A 89 8.65 -37.61 -25.04
C PHE A 89 7.24 -38.04 -25.49
N SER A 90 6.98 -39.34 -25.67
CA SER A 90 5.68 -39.85 -26.14
C SER A 90 4.59 -39.81 -25.08
N GLU A 91 4.91 -40.06 -23.80
CA GLU A 91 3.92 -40.08 -22.72
C GLU A 91 3.75 -38.71 -22.06
N MET A 92 4.81 -37.89 -22.05
CA MET A 92 4.83 -36.64 -21.27
C MET A 92 5.06 -35.37 -22.08
N ALA A 93 5.54 -35.40 -23.33
CA ALA A 93 5.70 -34.19 -24.14
C ALA A 93 4.70 -34.13 -25.31
N TRP A 94 4.37 -35.28 -25.91
CA TRP A 94 3.49 -35.37 -27.06
C TRP A 94 2.02 -35.02 -26.75
N PRO A 95 1.41 -35.49 -25.65
CA PRO A 95 0.06 -35.05 -25.29
C PRO A 95 -0.01 -33.55 -24.99
N TRP A 96 1.08 -32.97 -24.48
CA TRP A 96 1.20 -31.54 -24.20
C TRP A 96 1.31 -30.69 -25.46
N LEU A 97 2.14 -31.12 -26.42
CA LEU A 97 2.25 -30.46 -27.72
C LEU A 97 0.91 -30.52 -28.48
N LEU A 98 0.22 -31.65 -28.43
CA LEU A 98 -1.11 -31.80 -29.02
C LEU A 98 -2.16 -30.93 -28.34
N GLN A 99 -2.17 -30.84 -27.00
CA GLN A 99 -3.10 -29.95 -26.29
C GLN A 99 -2.81 -28.48 -26.55
N ALA A 100 -1.53 -28.07 -26.53
CA ALA A 100 -1.10 -26.72 -26.85
C ALA A 100 -1.47 -26.34 -28.29
N PHE A 101 -1.26 -27.24 -29.25
CA PHE A 101 -1.62 -27.02 -30.66
C PHE A 101 -3.13 -26.94 -30.87
N ASN A 102 -3.90 -27.87 -30.31
CA ASN A 102 -5.36 -27.87 -30.42
C ASN A 102 -5.98 -26.62 -29.79
N LEU A 103 -5.37 -26.12 -28.73
CA LEU A 103 -5.82 -24.89 -28.08
C LEU A 103 -5.39 -23.64 -28.83
N ALA A 104 -4.15 -23.55 -29.31
CA ALA A 104 -3.72 -22.45 -30.18
C ALA A 104 -4.64 -22.35 -31.40
N ARG A 105 -5.00 -23.49 -31.99
CA ARG A 105 -6.01 -23.59 -33.05
C ARG A 105 -7.38 -23.07 -32.59
N SER A 106 -7.85 -23.45 -31.41
CA SER A 106 -9.14 -22.98 -30.85
C SER A 106 -9.16 -21.47 -30.57
N ILE A 107 -8.06 -20.93 -30.03
CA ILE A 107 -7.87 -19.50 -29.77
C ILE A 107 -7.85 -18.73 -31.09
N LEU A 108 -7.11 -19.18 -32.09
CA LEU A 108 -7.01 -18.53 -33.41
C LEU A 108 -8.34 -18.57 -34.17
N VAL A 109 -9.03 -19.71 -34.17
CA VAL A 109 -10.35 -19.84 -34.81
C VAL A 109 -11.37 -18.94 -34.09
N THR A 110 -11.37 -18.88 -32.77
CA THR A 110 -12.37 -18.08 -32.05
C THR A 110 -12.08 -16.58 -32.08
N ALA A 111 -10.80 -16.18 -32.06
CA ALA A 111 -10.38 -14.80 -32.28
C ALA A 111 -10.76 -14.29 -33.69
N TRP A 112 -10.72 -15.18 -34.69
CA TRP A 112 -11.15 -14.87 -36.06
C TRP A 112 -12.66 -14.66 -36.19
N PHE A 113 -13.49 -15.38 -35.42
CA PHE A 113 -14.95 -15.38 -35.60
C PHE A 113 -15.77 -14.57 -34.57
N LYS A 114 -15.27 -14.29 -33.35
CA LYS A 114 -16.13 -13.80 -32.24
C LYS A 114 -15.69 -12.50 -31.52
N GLY A 115 -14.60 -11.86 -31.93
CA GLY A 115 -14.16 -10.57 -31.37
C GLY A 115 -13.65 -10.61 -29.91
N PRO A 116 -13.17 -9.47 -29.37
CA PRO A 116 -12.39 -9.41 -28.13
C PRO A 116 -13.13 -9.83 -26.84
N TRP A 117 -14.47 -9.81 -26.84
CA TRP A 117 -15.30 -10.17 -25.68
C TRP A 117 -15.35 -11.67 -25.38
N VAL A 118 -15.00 -12.53 -26.34
CA VAL A 118 -14.92 -14.00 -26.16
C VAL A 118 -13.47 -14.46 -25.89
N PHE A 119 -12.49 -13.60 -26.18
CA PHE A 119 -11.07 -13.90 -25.99
C PHE A 119 -10.67 -13.98 -24.52
N GLY A 120 -11.23 -13.11 -23.66
CA GLY A 120 -10.95 -13.09 -22.23
C GLY A 120 -11.26 -14.42 -21.52
N PRO A 121 -12.48 -14.97 -21.64
CA PRO A 121 -12.83 -16.26 -21.04
C PRO A 121 -11.97 -17.45 -21.53
N ILE A 122 -11.61 -17.49 -22.81
CA ILE A 122 -10.80 -18.59 -23.36
C ILE A 122 -9.36 -18.53 -22.85
N VAL A 123 -8.76 -17.34 -22.82
CA VAL A 123 -7.43 -17.13 -22.24
C VAL A 123 -7.45 -17.47 -20.75
N TRP A 124 -8.52 -17.10 -20.04
CA TRP A 124 -8.72 -17.48 -18.65
C TRP A 124 -8.78 -19.00 -18.46
N ASP A 125 -9.61 -19.71 -19.23
CA ASP A 125 -9.75 -21.16 -19.17
C ASP A 125 -8.46 -21.88 -19.54
N PHE A 126 -7.70 -21.34 -20.50
CA PHE A 126 -6.36 -21.83 -20.82
C PHE A 126 -5.42 -21.67 -19.63
N CYS A 127 -5.32 -20.47 -19.06
CA CYS A 127 -4.46 -20.20 -17.92
C CYS A 127 -4.82 -21.10 -16.72
N CYS A 128 -6.12 -21.30 -16.47
CA CYS A 128 -6.60 -22.23 -15.44
C CYS A 128 -6.23 -23.68 -15.75
N SER A 129 -6.35 -24.12 -17.00
CA SER A 129 -5.96 -25.48 -17.42
C SER A 129 -4.46 -25.68 -17.32
N LEU A 130 -3.66 -24.73 -17.81
CA LEU A 130 -2.21 -24.73 -17.67
C LEU A 130 -1.79 -24.77 -16.21
N PHE A 131 -2.42 -23.97 -15.34
CA PHE A 131 -2.20 -24.02 -13.90
C PHE A 131 -2.52 -25.41 -13.33
N ARG A 132 -3.69 -25.99 -13.66
CA ARG A 132 -4.12 -27.30 -13.15
C ARG A 132 -3.23 -28.45 -13.59
N VAL A 133 -2.71 -28.43 -14.82
CA VAL A 133 -1.95 -29.56 -15.36
C VAL A 133 -0.44 -29.38 -15.12
N VAL A 134 0.09 -28.15 -15.13
CA VAL A 134 1.54 -27.89 -14.99
C VAL A 134 1.92 -27.53 -13.55
N LEU A 135 1.24 -26.55 -12.96
CA LEU A 135 1.67 -25.92 -11.71
C LEU A 135 1.09 -26.63 -10.49
N ALA A 136 -0.20 -27.01 -10.53
CA ALA A 136 -0.90 -27.65 -9.43
C ALA A 136 -0.35 -29.04 -9.03
N PRO A 137 0.14 -29.91 -9.93
CA PRO A 137 0.75 -31.17 -9.52
C PRO A 137 2.23 -31.01 -9.13
N SER A 138 2.86 -29.87 -9.43
CA SER A 138 4.28 -29.64 -9.14
C SER A 138 4.52 -29.35 -7.66
N PRO A 139 5.22 -30.22 -6.91
CA PRO A 139 5.55 -29.96 -5.51
C PRO A 139 6.45 -28.73 -5.36
N VAL A 140 7.33 -28.49 -6.34
CA VAL A 140 8.24 -27.33 -6.38
C VAL A 140 7.45 -26.03 -6.45
N PHE A 141 6.39 -25.97 -7.26
CA PHE A 141 5.52 -24.79 -7.34
C PHE A 141 4.90 -24.46 -5.97
N TRP A 142 4.33 -25.46 -5.29
CA TRP A 142 3.71 -25.26 -3.98
C TRP A 142 4.72 -24.89 -2.90
N ILE A 143 5.93 -25.46 -2.93
CA ILE A 143 7.03 -25.08 -2.03
C ILE A 143 7.40 -23.61 -2.26
N LEU A 144 7.65 -23.20 -3.50
CA LEU A 144 8.01 -21.81 -3.82
C LEU A 144 6.88 -20.83 -3.47
N LEU A 145 5.63 -21.19 -3.76
CA LEU A 145 4.46 -20.39 -3.39
C LEU A 145 4.36 -20.25 -1.87
N THR A 146 4.54 -21.34 -1.13
CA THR A 146 4.50 -21.33 0.33
C THR A 146 5.63 -20.48 0.91
N LEU A 147 6.85 -20.61 0.40
CA LEU A 147 8.00 -19.78 0.79
C LEU A 147 7.74 -18.29 0.48
N TYR A 148 7.19 -17.99 -0.70
CA TYR A 148 6.81 -16.62 -1.07
C TYR A 148 5.75 -16.04 -0.12
N ILE A 149 4.71 -16.81 0.22
CA ILE A 149 3.68 -16.39 1.17
C ILE A 149 4.29 -16.16 2.55
N ILE A 150 5.10 -17.09 3.06
CA ILE A 150 5.77 -16.95 4.37
C ILE A 150 6.65 -15.70 4.38
N PHE A 151 7.47 -15.50 3.34
CA PHE A 151 8.33 -14.32 3.24
C PHE A 151 7.51 -13.03 3.16
N SER A 152 6.45 -13.00 2.36
CA SER A 152 5.56 -11.84 2.21
C SER A 152 4.84 -11.49 3.50
N VAL A 153 4.31 -12.49 4.21
CA VAL A 153 3.65 -12.31 5.53
C VAL A 153 4.64 -11.82 6.56
N ARG A 154 5.84 -12.41 6.61
CA ARG A 154 6.92 -11.98 7.52
C ARG A 154 7.34 -10.54 7.22
N TRP A 155 7.57 -10.20 5.94
CA TRP A 155 7.93 -8.86 5.52
C TRP A 155 6.84 -7.84 5.90
N TYR A 156 5.58 -8.16 5.61
CA TYR A 156 4.46 -7.28 5.95
C TYR A 156 4.31 -7.11 7.48
N TYR A 157 4.54 -8.18 8.24
CA TYR A 157 4.50 -8.12 9.71
C TYR A 157 5.59 -7.20 10.27
N HIS A 158 6.82 -7.29 9.77
CA HIS A 158 7.89 -6.38 10.18
C HIS A 158 7.60 -4.95 9.74
N ALA A 159 7.15 -4.74 8.51
CA ALA A 159 6.74 -3.41 8.05
C ALA A 159 5.60 -2.82 8.91
N TYR A 160 4.68 -3.64 9.42
CA TYR A 160 3.66 -3.21 10.38
C TYR A 160 4.25 -2.81 11.74
N LEU A 161 5.22 -3.57 12.26
CA LEU A 161 5.89 -3.24 13.51
C LEU A 161 6.75 -1.97 13.39
N ASP A 162 7.38 -1.76 12.23
CA ASP A 162 8.23 -0.60 11.94
C ASP A 162 7.46 0.72 11.90
N LEU A 163 6.14 0.68 11.66
CA LEU A 163 5.28 1.88 11.80
C LEU A 163 5.14 2.35 13.25
N GLY A 164 5.58 1.54 14.22
CA GLY A 164 5.58 1.86 15.63
C GLY A 164 4.23 1.62 16.32
N ARG A 165 4.08 2.21 17.51
CA ARG A 165 2.85 2.10 18.30
C ARG A 165 1.75 3.01 17.70
N GLY A 166 0.50 2.59 17.86
CA GLY A 166 -0.68 3.34 17.41
C GLY A 166 -1.96 2.78 18.04
N GLY A 167 -3.11 3.00 17.39
CA GLY A 167 -4.42 2.53 17.86
C GLY A 167 -4.62 1.01 17.85
N THR A 168 -3.72 0.23 17.25
CA THR A 168 -3.74 -1.24 17.26
C THR A 168 -2.52 -1.83 17.99
N PRO A 169 -2.70 -2.95 18.71
CA PRO A 169 -1.60 -3.57 19.44
C PRO A 169 -0.51 -4.10 18.48
N PRO A 170 0.78 -3.95 18.81
CA PRO A 170 1.90 -4.37 17.96
C PRO A 170 2.14 -5.89 18.04
N ASN A 171 1.13 -6.68 17.66
CA ASN A 171 1.18 -8.14 17.64
C ASN A 171 0.52 -8.70 16.37
N ALA A 172 0.59 -10.01 16.18
CA ALA A 172 0.04 -10.68 14.99
C ALA A 172 -1.46 -10.42 14.79
N TRP A 173 -2.22 -10.32 15.88
CA TRP A 173 -3.65 -9.99 15.81
C TRP A 173 -3.90 -8.57 15.31
N GLY A 174 -3.11 -7.60 15.79
CA GLY A 174 -3.11 -6.23 15.28
C GLY A 174 -2.77 -6.16 13.80
N CYS A 175 -1.69 -6.83 13.38
CA CYS A 175 -1.28 -6.93 11.98
C CYS A 175 -2.41 -7.47 11.09
N TRP A 176 -3.03 -8.59 11.49
CA TRP A 176 -4.14 -9.20 10.75
C TRP A 176 -5.37 -8.29 10.69
N ARG A 177 -5.67 -7.58 11.78
CA ARG A 177 -6.74 -6.57 11.81
C ARG A 177 -6.45 -5.45 10.80
N ILE A 178 -5.24 -4.91 10.77
CA ILE A 178 -4.85 -3.86 9.83
C ILE A 178 -4.84 -4.35 8.39
N PHE A 179 -4.37 -5.57 8.13
CA PHE A 179 -4.44 -6.17 6.81
C PHE A 179 -5.87 -6.22 6.26
N ARG A 180 -6.84 -6.70 7.07
CA ARG A 180 -8.26 -6.71 6.67
C ARG A 180 -8.80 -5.31 6.44
N LEU A 181 -8.49 -4.38 7.33
CA LEU A 181 -8.92 -2.98 7.19
C LEU A 181 -8.36 -2.37 5.90
N LYS A 182 -7.06 -2.54 5.63
CA LYS A 182 -6.38 -2.06 4.42
C LYS A 182 -7.02 -2.63 3.15
N LEU A 183 -7.41 -3.90 3.15
CA LEU A 183 -8.09 -4.52 2.02
C LEU A 183 -9.46 -3.87 1.77
N VAL A 184 -10.26 -3.70 2.82
CA VAL A 184 -11.58 -3.05 2.72
C VAL A 184 -11.44 -1.60 2.29
N THR A 185 -10.57 -0.81 2.92
CA THR A 185 -10.42 0.60 2.59
C THR A 185 -9.90 0.80 1.17
N ARG A 186 -8.94 -0.01 0.71
CA ARG A 186 -8.41 0.08 -0.67
C ARG A 186 -9.44 -0.25 -1.74
N LEU A 187 -10.40 -1.12 -1.46
CA LEU A 187 -11.43 -1.52 -2.43
C LEU A 187 -12.57 -0.50 -2.55
N PHE A 188 -12.84 0.26 -1.49
CA PHE A 188 -14.07 1.07 -1.41
C PHE A 188 -13.83 2.56 -1.18
N ILE A 189 -12.59 2.99 -0.91
CA ILE A 189 -12.31 4.35 -0.45
C ILE A 189 -11.15 4.93 -1.26
N ASP A 190 -11.46 6.00 -1.98
CA ASP A 190 -10.45 6.89 -2.54
C ASP A 190 -10.15 8.00 -1.52
N VAL A 191 -8.90 8.02 -1.03
CA VAL A 191 -8.43 9.00 -0.04
C VAL A 191 -8.32 10.42 -0.61
N PHE A 192 -8.30 10.57 -1.93
CA PHE A 192 -8.24 11.86 -2.62
C PHE A 192 -9.61 12.34 -3.12
N SER A 193 -10.67 11.55 -2.91
CA SER A 193 -12.03 11.99 -3.20
C SER A 193 -12.65 12.66 -1.97
N PRO A 194 -13.09 13.93 -2.04
CA PRO A 194 -13.72 14.59 -0.90
C PRO A 194 -15.01 13.88 -0.46
N PRO A 195 -15.38 13.95 0.83
CA PRO A 195 -16.66 13.42 1.29
C PRO A 195 -17.83 14.17 0.65
N ARG A 196 -18.98 13.50 0.56
CA ARG A 196 -20.22 14.19 0.15
C ARG A 196 -20.64 15.14 1.27
N VAL A 197 -21.18 16.29 0.91
CA VAL A 197 -21.71 17.26 1.86
C VAL A 197 -23.22 17.03 1.99
N PRO A 198 -23.72 16.56 3.14
CA PRO A 198 -25.16 16.45 3.35
C PRO A 198 -25.86 17.81 3.22
N PRO A 199 -27.08 17.89 2.63
CA PRO A 199 -27.81 19.15 2.51
C PRO A 199 -28.16 19.82 3.84
N LEU A 200 -28.24 19.04 4.92
CA LEU A 200 -28.60 19.50 6.27
C LEU A 200 -27.37 19.70 7.17
N THR A 201 -26.17 19.75 6.58
CA THR A 201 -24.94 20.00 7.35
C THR A 201 -24.97 21.42 7.92
N ASP A 202 -24.69 21.54 9.22
CA ASP A 202 -24.58 22.80 9.92
C ASP A 202 -23.23 22.86 10.67
N PRO A 203 -22.37 23.85 10.39
CA PRO A 203 -22.48 24.86 9.32
C PRO A 203 -22.50 24.28 7.89
N TYR A 204 -23.29 24.84 6.98
CA TYR A 204 -23.45 24.29 5.61
C TYR A 204 -22.24 24.52 4.68
N ARG A 205 -21.29 25.37 5.09
CA ARG A 205 -20.12 25.77 4.30
C ARG A 205 -18.82 25.50 5.07
N GLY A 206 -17.70 25.51 4.35
CA GLY A 206 -16.36 25.57 4.93
C GLY A 206 -15.95 26.97 5.36
N ARG A 207 -14.83 27.07 6.08
CA ARG A 207 -14.15 28.34 6.45
C ARG A 207 -12.83 28.53 5.69
N LEU A 208 -12.30 27.48 5.09
CA LEU A 208 -10.98 27.47 4.49
C LEU A 208 -11.03 28.04 3.07
N PHE A 209 -10.78 29.34 2.95
CA PHE A 209 -10.71 30.07 1.68
C PHE A 209 -9.28 30.57 1.42
N GLY A 210 -8.87 30.61 0.14
CA GLY A 210 -7.59 31.20 -0.27
C GLY A 210 -6.35 30.48 0.28
N LEU A 211 -6.43 29.18 0.54
CA LEU A 211 -5.26 28.39 0.95
C LEU A 211 -4.31 28.21 -0.26
N PRO A 212 -3.03 28.63 -0.16
CA PRO A 212 -2.11 28.58 -1.29
C PRO A 212 -1.75 27.13 -1.61
N LYS A 213 -1.69 26.75 -2.89
CA LYS A 213 -1.32 25.39 -3.30
C LYS A 213 0.05 24.98 -2.72
N ARG A 214 0.14 23.77 -2.17
CA ARG A 214 1.38 23.21 -1.65
C ARG A 214 2.34 22.89 -2.79
N ASP A 215 3.60 23.26 -2.63
CA ASP A 215 4.62 23.06 -3.67
C ASP A 215 5.11 21.61 -3.75
N GLY A 216 5.33 21.12 -4.97
CA GLY A 216 5.90 19.80 -5.21
C GLY A 216 4.91 18.63 -5.05
N PRO A 217 5.43 17.39 -5.00
CA PRO A 217 4.60 16.19 -4.90
C PRO A 217 4.00 16.05 -3.49
N ARG A 218 2.87 15.33 -3.41
CA ARG A 218 2.28 14.93 -2.12
C ARG A 218 3.24 14.05 -1.33
N ALA A 219 3.12 14.10 -0.01
CA ALA A 219 3.88 13.22 0.86
C ALA A 219 3.37 11.77 0.76
N THR A 220 4.27 10.82 0.95
CA THR A 220 4.00 9.40 0.94
C THR A 220 3.55 8.93 2.31
N VAL A 221 2.29 8.52 2.42
CA VAL A 221 1.69 8.03 3.67
C VAL A 221 1.62 6.51 3.69
N LEU A 222 2.03 5.93 4.81
CA LEU A 222 2.06 4.49 5.05
C LEU A 222 1.10 4.11 6.16
N GLY A 223 0.55 2.90 6.06
CA GLY A 223 -0.32 2.33 7.09
C GLY A 223 -1.78 2.78 7.01
N VAL A 224 -2.56 2.32 7.98
CA VAL A 224 -3.99 2.66 8.14
C VAL A 224 -4.25 3.04 9.59
N ALA A 225 -3.71 2.25 10.53
CA ALA A 225 -3.59 2.57 11.94
C ALA A 225 -2.46 1.69 12.52
N PRO A 226 -1.32 2.23 12.97
CA PRO A 226 -0.90 3.63 12.82
C PRO A 226 -0.81 4.07 11.34
N GLN A 227 -1.05 5.36 11.11
CA GLN A 227 -0.81 6.03 9.83
C GLN A 227 0.40 6.96 10.00
N ARG A 228 1.39 6.88 9.10
CA ARG A 228 2.68 7.57 9.24
C ARG A 228 3.10 8.19 7.92
N GLN A 229 3.69 9.39 7.99
CA GLN A 229 4.34 10.01 6.83
C GLN A 229 5.76 9.45 6.70
N SER A 230 6.14 8.98 5.52
CA SER A 230 7.45 8.34 5.29
C SER A 230 8.52 9.29 4.77
N ASP A 231 8.13 10.29 3.97
CA ASP A 231 9.00 11.32 3.40
C ASP A 231 8.58 12.73 3.88
N GLN A 232 9.27 13.78 3.44
CA GLN A 232 8.90 15.18 3.69
C GLN A 232 8.60 15.54 5.16
N LYS A 233 9.27 14.88 6.12
CA LYS A 233 9.06 15.10 7.55
C LYS A 233 9.50 16.49 7.98
N ALA A 234 8.76 17.08 8.91
CA ALA A 234 9.14 18.33 9.56
C ALA A 234 10.37 18.11 10.45
N SER A 235 11.16 19.18 10.61
CA SER A 235 12.22 19.19 11.62
C SER A 235 11.63 19.09 13.03
N PRO A 236 12.39 18.59 14.04
CA PRO A 236 11.91 18.52 15.41
C PRO A 236 11.42 19.86 15.97
N SER A 237 12.08 20.98 15.63
CA SER A 237 11.67 22.31 16.07
C SER A 237 10.35 22.75 15.41
N THR A 238 10.15 22.43 14.13
CA THR A 238 8.88 22.68 13.44
C THR A 238 7.74 21.83 14.03
N ALA A 239 7.99 20.57 14.36
CA ALA A 239 7.01 19.69 14.98
C ALA A 239 6.60 20.19 16.39
N LEU A 240 7.56 20.72 17.17
CA LEU A 240 7.26 21.39 18.44
C LEU A 240 6.43 22.66 18.25
N ARG A 241 6.72 23.48 17.23
CA ARG A 241 5.93 24.66 16.88
C ARG A 241 4.49 24.32 16.50
N LEU A 242 4.27 23.21 15.79
CA LEU A 242 2.92 22.71 15.50
C LEU A 242 2.15 22.39 16.79
N ASN A 243 2.80 21.72 17.74
CA ASN A 243 2.17 21.40 19.02
C ASN A 243 1.86 22.67 19.82
N GLN A 244 2.78 23.64 19.84
CA GLN A 244 2.55 24.94 20.45
C GLN A 244 1.39 25.69 19.78
N MET A 245 1.29 25.65 18.45
CA MET A 245 0.20 26.27 17.70
C MET A 245 -1.18 25.74 18.14
N LEU A 246 -1.33 24.44 18.42
CA LEU A 246 -2.59 23.92 18.95
C LEU A 246 -2.87 24.43 20.37
N GLN A 247 -1.84 24.56 21.21
CA GLN A 247 -1.99 25.14 22.56
C GLN A 247 -2.41 26.62 22.47
N ASP A 248 -1.81 27.38 21.57
CA ASP A 248 -2.14 28.80 21.36
C ASP A 248 -3.60 28.95 20.92
N ILE A 249 -4.08 28.12 19.99
CA ILE A 249 -5.50 28.10 19.57
C ILE A 249 -6.42 27.78 20.75
N ALA A 250 -6.06 26.81 21.60
CA ALA A 250 -6.85 26.50 22.79
C ALA A 250 -6.89 27.66 23.79
N ASN A 251 -5.77 28.38 23.95
CA ASN A 251 -5.66 29.53 24.84
C ASN A 251 -6.37 30.78 24.31
N GLU A 252 -6.55 30.90 22.99
CA GLU A 252 -7.31 31.98 22.36
C GLU A 252 -8.82 31.85 22.62
N PHE A 253 -9.34 30.61 22.72
CA PHE A 253 -10.76 30.32 22.96
C PHE A 253 -10.97 29.36 24.15
N PRO A 254 -10.60 29.74 25.39
CA PRO A 254 -10.56 28.83 26.53
C PRO A 254 -11.94 28.32 26.96
N GLU A 255 -13.02 29.03 26.63
CA GLU A 255 -14.40 28.63 26.88
C GLU A 255 -14.91 27.58 25.90
N GLN A 256 -14.36 27.50 24.69
CA GLN A 256 -14.81 26.61 23.63
C GLN A 256 -13.85 25.45 23.40
N LEU A 257 -12.56 25.64 23.67
CA LEU A 257 -11.48 24.72 23.33
C LEU A 257 -10.66 24.33 24.57
N THR A 258 -10.02 23.17 24.50
CA THR A 258 -9.10 22.66 25.52
C THR A 258 -8.06 21.74 24.88
N ILE A 259 -6.88 21.65 25.49
CA ILE A 259 -5.94 20.55 25.24
C ILE A 259 -6.19 19.46 26.27
N ASP A 260 -6.35 18.23 25.81
CA ASP A 260 -6.51 17.06 26.66
C ASP A 260 -6.12 15.80 25.86
N GLN A 261 -6.06 14.64 26.49
CA GLN A 261 -5.68 13.38 25.86
C GLN A 261 -6.58 13.08 24.65
N SER A 262 -5.94 12.70 23.54
CA SER A 262 -6.62 12.30 22.31
C SER A 262 -7.55 11.12 22.56
N TYR A 263 -8.76 11.20 22.01
CA TYR A 263 -9.74 10.14 22.03
C TYR A 263 -9.48 9.10 20.93
N LEU A 264 -8.84 9.52 19.84
CA LEU A 264 -8.47 8.69 18.69
C LEU A 264 -7.13 7.97 18.88
N GLU A 265 -6.13 8.66 19.44
CA GLU A 265 -4.77 8.16 19.66
C GLU A 265 -4.29 8.54 21.07
N GLY A 266 -4.81 7.84 22.08
CA GLY A 266 -4.69 8.23 23.50
C GLY A 266 -3.31 8.32 24.12
N HIS A 267 -2.21 8.15 23.38
CA HIS A 267 -0.88 8.50 23.88
C HIS A 267 -0.44 9.93 23.50
N LEU A 268 -1.27 10.66 22.75
CA LEU A 268 -0.99 12.02 22.28
C LEU A 268 -1.95 13.04 22.92
N PRO A 269 -1.48 14.28 23.15
CA PRO A 269 -2.38 15.40 23.41
C PRO A 269 -3.13 15.79 22.13
N ALA A 270 -4.37 16.25 22.30
CA ALA A 270 -5.20 16.72 21.21
C ALA A 270 -5.88 18.05 21.56
N LEU A 271 -6.09 18.87 20.53
CA LEU A 271 -7.04 19.96 20.57
C LEU A 271 -8.45 19.38 20.52
N LYS A 272 -9.28 19.75 21.49
CA LYS A 272 -10.67 19.29 21.63
C LYS A 272 -11.59 20.49 21.85
N ARG A 273 -12.81 20.40 21.33
CA ARG A 273 -13.91 21.27 21.79
C ARG A 273 -14.34 20.84 23.19
N ARG A 274 -14.76 21.79 24.00
CA ARG A 274 -15.48 21.48 25.23
C ARG A 274 -16.82 20.86 24.91
N LEU A 275 -17.15 19.79 25.64
CA LEU A 275 -18.44 19.13 25.58
C LEU A 275 -19.41 19.86 26.51
N GLY A 276 -20.68 19.96 26.09
CA GLY A 276 -21.75 20.47 26.97
C GLY A 276 -22.06 19.49 28.12
N ALA A 277 -22.77 19.97 29.14
CA ALA A 277 -23.12 19.16 30.31
C ALA A 277 -23.90 17.87 29.95
N ASP A 278 -24.74 17.92 28.91
CA ASP A 278 -25.56 16.80 28.46
C ASP A 278 -24.83 15.87 27.46
N GLU A 279 -23.60 16.21 27.06
CA GLU A 279 -22.85 15.47 26.06
C GLU A 279 -21.92 14.43 26.71
N VAL A 280 -22.08 13.17 26.31
CA VAL A 280 -21.27 12.06 26.82
C VAL A 280 -20.23 11.66 25.77
N ALA A 281 -18.95 11.81 26.11
CA ALA A 281 -17.83 11.38 25.27
C ALA A 281 -17.93 9.89 24.90
N GLY A 282 -17.77 9.56 23.63
CA GLY A 282 -17.77 8.17 23.15
C GLY A 282 -19.11 7.58 22.77
N LYS A 283 -20.22 8.30 23.02
CA LYS A 283 -21.57 7.82 22.70
C LYS A 283 -21.74 7.74 21.17
N PRO A 284 -21.94 6.55 20.58
CA PRO A 284 -22.04 6.39 19.13
C PRO A 284 -23.21 7.17 18.53
N GLY A 285 -23.00 7.76 17.35
CA GLY A 285 -24.04 8.50 16.63
C GLY A 285 -24.33 9.89 17.22
N THR A 286 -23.46 10.42 18.08
CA THR A 286 -23.61 11.76 18.67
C THR A 286 -22.44 12.67 18.32
N PRO A 287 -22.60 14.01 18.39
CA PRO A 287 -21.50 14.96 18.20
C PRO A 287 -20.33 14.80 19.18
N ALA A 288 -20.51 14.03 20.26
CA ALA A 288 -19.50 13.72 21.26
C ALA A 288 -18.86 12.33 21.09
N GLU A 289 -19.16 11.60 20.01
CA GLU A 289 -18.66 10.25 19.72
C GLU A 289 -17.12 10.13 19.80
N PHE A 290 -16.41 11.22 19.52
CA PHE A 290 -14.94 11.29 19.55
C PHE A 290 -14.40 12.20 20.65
N GLY A 291 -15.17 12.41 21.73
CA GLY A 291 -14.75 13.23 22.87
C GLY A 291 -14.50 14.70 22.53
N GLY A 292 -15.05 15.19 21.41
CA GLY A 292 -14.83 16.55 20.93
C GLY A 292 -13.49 16.78 20.24
N GLU A 293 -12.74 15.73 19.89
CA GLU A 293 -11.43 15.86 19.24
C GLU A 293 -11.48 16.55 17.88
N ILE A 294 -10.60 17.55 17.72
CA ILE A 294 -10.46 18.40 16.54
C ILE A 294 -9.17 18.05 15.82
N ALA A 295 -8.05 18.00 16.54
CA ALA A 295 -6.74 17.77 15.96
C ALA A 295 -5.75 17.14 16.94
N HIS A 296 -4.88 16.27 16.45
CA HIS A 296 -3.66 15.87 17.17
C HIS A 296 -2.48 15.76 16.22
N ILE A 297 -1.27 15.87 16.76
CA ILE A 297 -0.01 15.91 15.99
C ILE A 297 0.87 14.72 16.38
N HIS A 298 1.45 14.08 15.37
CA HIS A 298 2.47 13.04 15.53
C HIS A 298 3.84 13.68 15.72
N LEU A 299 4.13 14.13 16.95
CA LEU A 299 5.37 14.84 17.27
C LEU A 299 6.63 14.01 16.96
N LEU A 300 6.61 12.72 17.30
CA LEU A 300 7.74 11.81 17.13
C LEU A 300 7.89 11.28 15.69
N ASP A 301 6.85 11.37 14.87
CA ASP A 301 6.83 10.80 13.51
C ASP A 301 7.13 11.83 12.42
N GLY A 302 7.60 13.02 12.81
CA GLY A 302 7.98 14.08 11.88
C GLY A 302 6.90 15.12 11.62
N GLY A 303 5.93 15.30 12.53
CA GLY A 303 5.03 16.45 12.53
C GLY A 303 3.82 16.38 11.59
N SER A 304 3.45 15.19 11.11
CA SER A 304 2.14 14.98 10.49
C SER A 304 1.02 15.07 11.53
N ALA A 305 -0.23 15.24 11.09
CA ALA A 305 -1.34 15.42 12.01
C ALA A 305 -2.66 14.83 11.49
N HIS A 306 -3.60 14.61 12.39
CA HIS A 306 -4.97 14.24 12.06
C HIS A 306 -5.94 15.33 12.46
N PHE A 307 -6.67 15.89 11.50
CA PHE A 307 -7.62 16.99 11.73
C PHE A 307 -9.04 16.57 11.33
N VAL A 308 -10.03 16.99 12.10
CA VAL A 308 -11.46 16.81 11.84
C VAL A 308 -12.01 18.10 11.27
N LEU A 309 -12.31 18.09 9.97
CA LEU A 309 -12.67 19.29 9.21
C LEU A 309 -14.15 19.30 8.83
N SER A 310 -14.65 20.43 8.31
CA SER A 310 -15.92 20.43 7.60
C SER A 310 -15.78 19.67 6.27
N PRO A 311 -16.84 19.02 5.75
CA PRO A 311 -16.77 18.32 4.47
C PRO A 311 -16.25 19.18 3.30
N GLU A 312 -16.57 20.47 3.27
CA GLU A 312 -16.06 21.43 2.26
C GLU A 312 -14.57 21.76 2.48
N ASP A 313 -14.12 21.95 3.72
CA ASP A 313 -12.70 22.23 3.99
C ASP A 313 -11.82 21.01 3.67
N VAL A 314 -12.35 19.79 3.80
CA VAL A 314 -11.67 18.56 3.34
C VAL A 314 -11.37 18.66 1.84
N ARG A 315 -12.32 19.13 1.02
CA ARG A 315 -12.09 19.31 -0.42
C ARG A 315 -10.94 20.28 -0.65
N THR A 316 -10.97 21.45 -0.01
CA THR A 316 -9.91 22.45 -0.14
C THR A 316 -8.54 21.88 0.24
N VAL A 317 -8.43 21.15 1.36
CA VAL A 317 -7.16 20.53 1.80
C VAL A 317 -6.62 19.52 0.79
N ILE A 318 -7.50 18.68 0.22
CA ILE A 318 -7.09 17.72 -0.79
C ILE A 318 -6.65 18.45 -2.05
N GLU A 319 -7.47 19.33 -2.61
CA GLU A 319 -7.19 20.02 -3.88
C GLU A 319 -5.92 20.87 -3.84
N THR A 320 -5.67 21.53 -2.71
CA THR A 320 -4.47 22.36 -2.50
C THR A 320 -3.22 21.55 -2.16
N GLY A 321 -3.36 20.24 -1.86
CA GLY A 321 -2.21 19.35 -1.69
C GLY A 321 -1.68 19.20 -0.26
N TYR A 322 -2.37 19.72 0.77
CA TYR A 322 -1.89 19.65 2.16
C TYR A 322 -2.20 18.35 2.90
N GLY A 323 -3.05 17.51 2.31
CA GLY A 323 -3.39 16.25 2.94
C GLY A 323 -4.24 15.34 2.08
N GLU A 324 -4.67 14.27 2.71
CA GLU A 324 -5.53 13.23 2.18
C GLU A 324 -6.50 12.76 3.27
N ARG A 325 -7.61 12.13 2.88
CA ARG A 325 -8.54 11.58 3.88
C ARG A 325 -7.92 10.41 4.61
N HIS A 326 -8.29 10.25 5.88
CA HIS A 326 -7.96 9.03 6.60
C HIS A 326 -8.67 7.84 5.92
N PRO A 327 -8.00 6.70 5.64
CA PRO A 327 -8.63 5.58 4.95
C PRO A 327 -9.85 5.00 5.68
N LEU A 328 -9.90 5.11 7.00
CA LEU A 328 -11.07 4.71 7.82
C LEU A 328 -12.17 5.78 7.96
N ALA A 329 -11.98 6.98 7.40
CA ALA A 329 -12.94 8.09 7.47
C ALA A 329 -14.04 7.91 6.42
N THR A 330 -14.86 6.86 6.61
CA THR A 330 -15.98 6.51 5.73
C THR A 330 -17.28 6.44 6.52
N ASN A 331 -18.36 6.79 5.85
CA ASN A 331 -19.73 6.69 6.35
C ASN A 331 -20.62 5.85 5.42
N TRP A 332 -20.00 4.89 4.72
CA TRP A 332 -20.74 3.97 3.87
C TRP A 332 -21.77 3.16 4.69
N PHE A 333 -22.94 2.89 4.10
CA PHE A 333 -24.05 2.21 4.77
C PHE A 333 -23.63 0.92 5.49
N VAL A 334 -22.86 0.04 4.82
CA VAL A 334 -22.40 -1.22 5.42
C VAL A 334 -21.46 -0.96 6.60
N TRP A 335 -20.59 0.04 6.48
CA TRP A 335 -19.68 0.46 7.54
C TRP A 335 -20.45 0.96 8.78
N ARG A 336 -21.46 1.80 8.56
CA ARG A 336 -22.35 2.32 9.60
C ARG A 336 -23.16 1.23 10.27
N TRP A 337 -23.79 0.37 9.47
CA TRP A 337 -24.55 -0.78 9.98
C TRP A 337 -23.68 -1.71 10.81
N TRP A 338 -22.46 -2.02 10.34
CA TRP A 338 -21.52 -2.87 11.07
C TRP A 338 -21.09 -2.27 12.42
N HIS A 339 -20.68 -1.00 12.45
CA HIS A 339 -20.18 -0.36 13.67
C HIS A 339 -21.30 -0.02 14.66
N HIS A 340 -22.30 0.75 14.24
CA HIS A 340 -23.33 1.27 15.13
C HIS A 340 -24.41 0.24 15.47
N TYR A 341 -24.90 -0.51 14.48
CA TYR A 341 -26.01 -1.44 14.69
C TYR A 341 -25.53 -2.80 15.20
N PHE A 342 -24.60 -3.44 14.49
CA PHE A 342 -24.15 -4.80 14.84
C PHE A 342 -23.19 -4.81 16.03
N ARG A 343 -22.15 -3.96 16.01
CA ARG A 343 -21.14 -3.93 17.08
C ARG A 343 -21.52 -3.05 18.27
N LYS A 344 -22.48 -2.14 18.10
CA LYS A 344 -22.81 -1.09 19.09
C LYS A 344 -21.56 -0.31 19.53
N GLN A 345 -20.65 -0.10 18.59
CA GLN A 345 -19.37 0.58 18.79
C GLN A 345 -19.31 1.85 17.96
N ARG A 346 -18.55 2.83 18.44
CA ARG A 346 -18.20 4.01 17.65
C ARG A 346 -17.48 3.64 16.35
N PHE A 347 -17.48 4.57 15.41
CA PHE A 347 -16.55 4.50 14.29
C PHE A 347 -15.09 4.60 14.76
N PRO A 348 -14.13 4.05 13.99
CA PRO A 348 -12.71 4.19 14.33
C PRO A 348 -12.27 5.66 14.35
N VAL A 349 -12.71 6.44 13.36
CA VAL A 349 -12.44 7.87 13.17
C VAL A 349 -13.67 8.60 12.60
N PRO A 350 -13.80 9.93 12.78
CA PRO A 350 -14.80 10.75 12.09
C PRO A 350 -14.73 10.65 10.55
N GLU A 351 -15.85 10.87 9.87
CA GLU A 351 -15.95 10.84 8.39
C GLU A 351 -15.09 11.90 7.70
N THR A 352 -14.87 13.03 8.36
CA THR A 352 -14.12 14.17 7.82
C THR A 352 -12.69 14.25 8.33
N THR A 353 -12.20 13.18 8.97
CA THR A 353 -10.80 13.12 9.41
C THR A 353 -9.85 13.07 8.22
N CYS A 354 -8.92 14.02 8.19
CA CYS A 354 -7.85 14.09 7.20
C CYS A 354 -6.49 13.86 7.87
N PHE A 355 -5.60 13.21 7.13
CA PHE A 355 -4.17 13.20 7.40
C PHE A 355 -3.56 14.45 6.78
N ILE A 356 -3.06 15.35 7.61
CA ILE A 356 -2.41 16.60 7.22
C ILE A 356 -0.90 16.36 7.18
N TYR A 357 -0.28 16.71 6.05
CA TYR A 357 1.15 16.53 5.85
C TYR A 357 1.95 17.49 6.72
N ALA A 358 3.14 17.03 7.12
CA ALA A 358 4.05 17.83 7.92
C ALA A 358 4.52 19.09 7.16
N PRO A 359 4.54 20.27 7.81
CA PRO A 359 5.03 21.49 7.22
C PRO A 359 6.55 21.48 7.09
N ARG A 360 7.05 21.88 5.93
CA ARG A 360 8.48 21.90 5.58
C ARG A 360 9.15 23.22 5.95
N HIS A 361 8.38 24.30 5.97
CA HIS A 361 8.84 25.66 6.25
C HIS A 361 7.70 26.52 6.83
N GLN A 362 8.01 27.77 7.19
CA GLN A 362 7.07 28.67 7.88
C GLN A 362 5.76 28.89 7.10
N GLY A 363 5.82 29.16 5.79
CA GLY A 363 4.60 29.35 4.98
C GLY A 363 3.64 28.15 5.01
N GLU A 364 4.15 26.92 5.09
CA GLU A 364 3.30 25.74 5.26
C GLU A 364 2.79 25.59 6.69
N LEU A 365 3.58 25.98 7.69
CA LEU A 365 3.11 26.03 9.07
C LEU A 365 1.94 27.01 9.22
N ASP A 366 2.02 28.17 8.57
CA ASP A 366 0.94 29.16 8.55
C ASP A 366 -0.31 28.63 7.83
N ALA A 367 -0.11 27.86 6.75
CA ALA A 367 -1.19 27.16 6.06
C ALA A 367 -1.85 26.10 6.96
N VAL A 368 -1.06 25.28 7.67
CA VAL A 368 -1.56 24.29 8.63
C VAL A 368 -2.31 24.97 9.79
N ARG A 369 -1.85 26.14 10.25
CA ARG A 369 -2.58 26.96 11.22
C ARG A 369 -3.96 27.35 10.71
N LYS A 370 -4.08 27.87 9.48
CA LYS A 370 -5.40 28.18 8.86
C LYS A 370 -6.31 26.95 8.78
N ILE A 371 -5.77 25.79 8.48
CA ILE A 371 -6.53 24.52 8.47
C ILE A 371 -6.99 24.18 9.90
N ALA A 372 -6.16 24.40 10.93
CA ALA A 372 -6.52 24.16 12.33
C ALA A 372 -7.61 25.12 12.82
N GLU A 373 -7.54 26.39 12.44
CA GLU A 373 -8.56 27.41 12.73
C GLU A 373 -9.89 27.06 12.07
N ALA A 374 -9.88 26.57 10.82
CA ALA A 374 -11.08 26.07 10.15
C ALA A 374 -11.66 24.82 10.84
N ALA A 375 -10.81 23.90 11.31
CA ALA A 375 -11.22 22.74 12.11
C ALA A 375 -11.90 23.15 13.43
N ALA A 376 -11.33 24.14 14.13
CA ALA A 376 -11.87 24.67 15.38
C ALA A 376 -13.21 25.38 15.16
N TRP A 377 -13.32 26.18 14.10
CA TRP A 377 -14.57 26.80 13.68
C TRP A 377 -15.66 25.75 13.42
N TRP A 378 -15.34 24.70 12.66
CA TRP A 378 -16.25 23.60 12.36
C TRP A 378 -16.73 22.89 13.64
N ALA A 379 -15.79 22.47 14.49
CA ALA A 379 -16.11 21.72 15.71
C ALA A 379 -16.94 22.52 16.71
N THR A 380 -16.77 23.85 16.75
CA THR A 380 -17.49 24.74 17.68
C THR A 380 -18.74 25.37 17.08
N LYS A 381 -19.12 24.98 15.84
CA LYS A 381 -20.22 25.58 15.07
C LYS A 381 -20.10 27.10 14.93
N GLY A 382 -18.88 27.57 14.71
CA GLY A 382 -18.56 28.98 14.48
C GLY A 382 -18.45 29.87 15.72
N LYS A 383 -18.48 29.30 16.93
CA LYS A 383 -18.19 30.06 18.15
C LYS A 383 -16.72 30.45 18.25
N ALA A 384 -15.81 29.53 17.92
CA ALA A 384 -14.40 29.86 17.70
C ALA A 384 -14.23 30.40 16.28
N TYR A 385 -13.51 31.51 16.14
CA TYR A 385 -13.30 32.21 14.88
C TYR A 385 -14.62 32.54 14.12
N PRO A 386 -15.53 33.35 14.68
CA PRO A 386 -16.76 33.72 13.98
C PRO A 386 -16.45 34.36 12.62
N VAL A 387 -17.26 34.05 11.61
CA VAL A 387 -17.17 34.74 10.32
C VAL A 387 -18.01 35.99 10.42
N THR A 388 -17.38 37.16 10.51
CA THR A 388 -18.07 38.45 10.37
C THR A 388 -18.66 38.52 8.97
N ILE A 389 -19.99 38.54 8.88
CA ILE A 389 -20.67 38.84 7.62
C ILE A 389 -20.36 40.30 7.33
N ASP A 390 -19.62 40.54 6.26
CA ASP A 390 -19.40 41.90 5.78
C ASP A 390 -20.74 42.38 5.22
N THR A 391 -21.51 43.10 6.04
CA THR A 391 -22.86 43.58 5.70
C THR A 391 -22.83 44.82 4.82
N TYR A 392 -21.72 45.09 4.11
CA TYR A 392 -21.72 46.15 3.11
C TYR A 392 -22.88 45.87 2.14
N PRO A 393 -23.76 46.87 1.91
CA PRO A 393 -24.87 46.69 0.99
C PRO A 393 -24.31 46.25 -0.35
N MET A 394 -24.92 45.22 -0.95
CA MET A 394 -24.58 44.85 -2.32
C MET A 394 -24.64 46.10 -3.20
N ALA A 395 -23.62 46.30 -4.02
CA ALA A 395 -23.61 47.42 -4.95
C ALA A 395 -24.93 47.41 -5.75
N PRO A 396 -25.61 48.56 -5.90
CA PRO A 396 -26.85 48.62 -6.65
C PRO A 396 -26.62 48.09 -8.07
N ALA A 397 -27.64 47.44 -8.63
CA ALA A 397 -27.59 46.93 -9.99
C ALA A 397 -27.15 48.06 -10.95
N PRO A 398 -26.27 47.78 -11.93
CA PRO A 398 -25.90 48.78 -12.92
C PRO A 398 -27.17 49.27 -13.63
N ALA A 399 -27.26 50.59 -13.86
CA ALA A 399 -28.38 51.16 -14.59
C ALA A 399 -28.47 50.48 -15.96
N SER A 400 -29.67 50.02 -16.33
CA SER A 400 -29.95 49.49 -17.66
C SER A 400 -29.56 50.54 -18.70
N ALA A 401 -28.60 50.18 -19.56
CA ALA A 401 -28.12 51.03 -20.65
C ALA A 401 -29.19 51.25 -21.72
#